data_AF-A0A0D6L256-F1
#
_entry.id   AF-A0A0D6L256-F1
#
_cell.length_a   1.000
_cell.length_b   1.000
_cell.length_c   1.000
_cell.angle_alpha   90.00
_cell.angle_beta   90.00
_cell.angle_gamma   90.00
#
_symmetry.space_group_name_H-M   'P 1'
#
loop_
_entity.id
_entity.type
_entity.pdbx_description
1 polymer ?
#
loop_
_entity_poly.entity_id
_entity_poly.type
_entity_poly.pdbx_seq_one_letter_code
_entity_poly.pdbx_strand_id
1 'polypeptide(L)' 'MTAKKPLVINQPEVGKLIRELRILTGLTQEQFAASLGVTGWNYGQIRF' A
#
# COMPACT_ATOMS: atom_id res chain seq x y z
N MET A 1 -9.00 -8.77 25.72
CA MET A 1 -8.95 -7.86 24.55
C MET A 1 -7.48 -7.67 24.17
N THR A 2 -7.01 -8.37 23.14
CA THR A 2 -5.62 -8.30 22.71
C THR A 2 -5.40 -7.00 21.95
N ALA A 3 -4.83 -5.99 22.61
CA ALA A 3 -4.43 -4.76 21.94
C ALA A 3 -3.42 -5.13 20.84
N LYS A 4 -3.79 -4.93 19.57
CA LYS A 4 -2.84 -5.01 18.45
C LYS A 4 -1.80 -3.91 18.69
N LYS A 5 -0.57 -4.30 19.03
CA LYS A 5 0.57 -3.38 19.00
C LYS A 5 0.53 -2.65 17.64
N PRO A 6 0.55 -1.32 17.60
CA PRO A 6 0.74 -0.62 16.34
C PRO A 6 2.02 -1.19 15.73
N LEU A 7 1.94 -1.71 14.51
CA LEU A 7 3.12 -2.09 13.77
C LEU A 7 3.90 -0.78 13.59
N VAL A 8 4.92 -0.56 14.41
CA VAL A 8 5.92 0.50 14.22
C VAL A 8 6.83 0.05 13.07
N ILE A 9 6.22 -0.20 11.91
CA ILE A 9 6.92 -0.14 10.65
C ILE A 9 7.24 1.33 10.48
N ASN A 10 8.43 1.67 9.99
CA ASN A 10 8.75 3.01 9.56
C ASN A 10 7.93 3.30 8.27
N GLN A 11 6.60 3.39 8.42
CA GLN A 11 5.60 3.55 7.36
C GLN A 11 5.89 4.71 6.40
N PRO A 12 6.57 5.82 6.79
CA PRO A 12 6.90 6.88 5.84
C PRO A 12 7.76 6.39 4.67
N GLU A 13 8.73 5.53 4.93
CA GLU A 13 9.73 5.11 3.95
C GLU A 13 9.15 4.09 2.97
N VAL A 14 8.42 3.10 3.48
CA VAL A 14 7.78 2.07 2.67
C VAL A 14 6.64 2.66 1.84
N GLY A 15 5.82 3.55 2.41
CA GLY A 15 4.77 4.24 1.68
C GLY A 15 5.33 5.11 0.53
N LYS A 16 6.42 5.84 0.80
CA LYS A 16 7.11 6.64 -0.22
C LYS A 16 7.65 5.77 -1.37
N LEU A 17 8.33 4.66 -1.06
CA LEU A 17 8.85 3.74 -2.08
C LEU A 17 7.72 3.18 -2.95
N ILE A 18 6.62 2.77 -2.33
CA ILE A 18 5.46 2.24 -3.05
C ILE A 18 4.85 3.30 -3.98
N ARG A 19 4.76 4.55 -3.52
CA ARG A 19 4.29 5.67 -4.35
C ARG A 19 5.22 5.94 -5.53
N GLU A 20 6.53 5.93 -5.33
CA GLU A 20 7.52 6.13 -6.40
C GLU A 20 7.43 5.03 -7.46
N LEU A 21 7.32 3.77 -7.06
CA LEU A 21 7.12 2.63 -7.96
C LEU A 21 5.81 2.74 -8.75
N ARG A 22 4.71 3.18 -8.12
CA ARG A 22 3.44 3.43 -8.80
C ARG A 22 3.59 4.52 -9.88
N ILE A 23 4.28 5.62 -9.57
CA ILE A 23 4.51 6.71 -10.51
C ILE A 23 5.37 6.24 -11.69
N LEU A 24 6.45 5.49 -11.43
CA LEU A 24 7.35 4.96 -12.46
C LEU A 24 6.64 3.99 -13.42
N THR A 25 5.68 3.23 -12.93
CA THR A 25 4.88 2.30 -13.75
C THR A 25 3.73 2.97 -14.49
N GLY A 26 3.38 4.22 -14.15
CA GLY A 26 2.26 4.95 -14.75
C GLY A 26 0.88 4.34 -14.44
N LEU A 27 0.80 3.46 -13.45
CA LEU A 27 -0.42 2.73 -13.11
C LEU A 27 -1.32 3.54 -12.18
N THR A 28 -2.64 3.37 -12.32
CA THR A 28 -3.58 3.82 -11.30
C THR A 28 -3.37 3.02 -10.00
N GLN A 29 -3.85 3.53 -8.87
CA GLN A 29 -3.74 2.83 -7.59
C GLN A 29 -4.34 1.42 -7.65
N GLU A 30 -5.47 1.27 -8.34
CA GLU A 30 -6.16 -0.02 -8.50
C GLU A 30 -5.37 -0.99 -9.38
N GLN A 31 -4.83 -0.50 -10.50
CA GLN A 31 -3.99 -1.31 -11.39
C GLN A 31 -2.69 -1.76 -10.73
N PHE A 32 -2.08 -0.87 -9.94
CA PHE A 32 -0.87 -1.16 -9.19
C PHE A 32 -1.13 -2.14 -8.03
N ALA A 33 -2.26 -2.00 -7.31
CA ALA A 33 -2.65 -2.97 -6.29
C ALA A 33 -2.94 -4.36 -6.91
N ALA A 34 -3.62 -4.40 -8.06
CA ALA A 34 -3.87 -5.64 -8.78
C ALA A 34 -2.56 -6.32 -9.23
N SER A 35 -1.56 -5.56 -9.72
CA SER A 35 -0.27 -6.12 -10.13
C SER A 35 0.55 -6.69 -8.98
N LEU A 36 0.38 -6.14 -7.77
CA LEU A 36 0.98 -6.65 -6.53
C LEU A 36 0.20 -7.86 -5.95
N GLY A 37 -0.82 -8.38 -6.64
CA GLY A 37 -1.64 -9.49 -6.18
C GLY A 37 -2.58 -9.10 -5.04
N VAL A 38 -2.70 -7.82 -4.76
CA VAL A 38 -3.57 -7.27 -3.73
C VAL A 38 -4.91 -6.95 -4.42
N THR A 39 -5.84 -7.92 -4.41
CA THR A 39 -7.21 -7.85 -5.01
C THR A 39 -8.34 -8.06 -3.96
N GLY A 40 -9.49 -7.33 -4.06
CA GLY A 40 -10.55 -7.26 -3.01
C GLY A 40 -10.87 -5.89 -2.30
N TRP A 41 -11.76 -5.89 -1.29
CA TRP A 41 -12.37 -4.69 -0.62
C TRP A 41 -11.39 -3.77 0.15
N ASN A 42 -10.13 -4.17 0.32
CA ASN A 42 -9.14 -3.46 1.15
C ASN A 42 -8.30 -2.42 0.39
N TYR A 43 -8.20 -2.42 -0.96
CA TYR A 43 -7.29 -1.48 -1.66
C TYR A 43 -7.73 -0.03 -1.66
N GLY A 44 -9.04 0.22 -1.51
CA GLY A 44 -9.57 1.55 -1.26
C GLY A 44 -9.14 2.12 0.11
N GLN A 45 -8.77 1.26 1.06
CA GLN A 45 -8.24 1.64 2.38
C GLN A 45 -6.72 1.68 2.43
N ILE A 46 -6.02 1.02 1.51
CA ILE A 46 -4.56 1.04 1.45
C ILE A 46 -4.13 2.32 0.72
N ARG A 47 -3.91 3.38 1.50
CA ARG A 47 -3.34 4.65 1.03
C ARG A 47 -1.82 4.59 1.17
N PHE A 48 -1.15 4.29 0.06
CA PHE A 48 0.30 4.48 -0.08
C PHE A 48 0.60 5.85 -0.68
#